data_AF-A0AAU5DKB4-F1
#
_entry.id   AF-A0AAU5DKB4-F1
#
_cell.length_a   1.000
_cell.length_b   1.000
_cell.length_c   1.000
_cell.angle_alpha   90.00
_cell.angle_beta   90.00
_cell.angle_gamma   90.00
#
_symmetry.space_group_name_H-M   'P 1'
#
loop_
_entity.id
_entity.type
_entity.pdbx_description
1 polymer ?
#
loop_
_entity_poly.entity_id
_entity_poly.type
_entity_poly.pdbx_seq_one_letter_code
_entity_poly.pdbx_strand_id
1 'polypeptide(L)' 'MGGLDVTLRRKPCKWCKRPIKQGRWWRPKRYCNRWHQVKYRVVDLVNNVLDGL' A
#
# COMPACT_ATOMS: atom_id res chain seq x y z
N MET A 1 -3.08 33.14 -4.13
CA MET A 1 -2.78 31.90 -4.88
C MET A 1 -1.90 31.03 -3.99
N GLY A 2 -2.49 30.13 -3.20
CA GLY A 2 -1.74 29.23 -2.32
C GLY A 2 -1.08 28.16 -3.16
N GLY A 3 0.26 28.20 -3.22
CA GLY A 3 1.08 27.25 -3.94
C GLY A 3 0.70 25.83 -3.54
N LEU A 4 0.25 25.05 -4.52
CA LEU A 4 0.12 23.60 -4.42
C LEU A 4 1.53 23.03 -4.30
N ASP A 5 2.13 23.08 -3.10
CA ASP A 5 3.17 22.14 -2.74
C ASP A 5 2.49 20.76 -2.66
N VAL A 6 2.29 20.21 -3.85
CA VAL A 6 2.13 18.79 -4.11
C VAL A 6 3.42 18.15 -3.63
N THR A 7 3.60 18.07 -2.32
CA THR A 7 4.35 17.00 -1.69
C THR A 7 3.73 15.75 -2.30
N LEU A 8 4.35 15.24 -3.35
CA LEU A 8 4.14 13.91 -3.88
C LEU A 8 4.32 13.04 -2.64
N ARG A 9 3.22 12.75 -1.93
CA ARG A 9 3.23 12.12 -0.61
C ARG A 9 3.72 10.71 -0.84
N ARG A 10 5.03 10.52 -0.99
CA ARG A 10 5.62 9.22 -1.30
C ARG A 10 5.46 8.38 -0.05
N LYS A 11 4.35 7.65 0.03
CA LYS A 11 4.15 6.72 1.15
C LYS A 11 4.98 5.46 0.86
N PRO A 12 5.51 4.79 1.88
CA PRO A 12 6.14 3.49 1.68
C PRO A 12 5.07 2.44 1.34
N CYS A 13 5.41 1.50 0.45
CA CYS A 13 4.60 0.31 0.25
C CYS A 13 4.52 -0.50 1.54
N LYS A 14 3.32 -0.95 1.94
CA LYS A 14 3.13 -1.74 3.17
C LYS A 14 3.90 -3.06 3.18
N TRP A 15 4.24 -3.61 2.00
CA TRP A 15 4.97 -4.87 1.85
C TRP A 15 6.48 -4.68 1.72
N CYS A 16 6.94 -4.05 0.64
CA CYS A 16 8.37 -3.93 0.33
C CYS A 16 9.02 -2.62 0.81
N LYS A 17 8.29 -1.77 1.53
CA LYS A 17 8.70 -0.44 2.01
C LYS A 17 9.17 0.55 0.92
N ARG A 18 9.08 0.17 -0.36
CA ARG A 18 9.48 1.02 -1.49
C ARG A 18 8.63 2.30 -1.55
N PRO A 19 9.22 3.47 -1.77
CA PRO A 19 8.47 4.72 -1.88
C PRO A 19 7.57 4.71 -3.13
N ILE A 20 6.27 4.90 -2.94
CA ILE A 20 5.28 4.92 -4.02
C ILE A 20 4.73 6.32 -4.23
N LYS A 21 4.75 6.79 -5.48
CA LYS A 21 4.11 8.07 -5.85
C LYS A 21 2.60 7.94 -5.63
N GLN A 22 2.04 8.82 -4.79
CA GLN A 22 0.59 8.91 -4.62
C GLN A 22 0.00 9.78 -5.72
N GLY A 23 -0.87 9.19 -6.54
CA GLY A 23 -1.52 9.89 -7.65
C GLY A 23 -2.74 10.71 -7.22
N ARG A 24 -3.62 10.14 -6.37
CA ARG A 24 -4.82 10.83 -5.87
C ARG A 24 -4.79 10.89 -4.34
N TRP A 25 -5.09 12.06 -3.79
CA TRP A 25 -5.15 12.27 -2.33
C TRP A 25 -6.26 11.45 -1.67
N TRP A 26 -7.43 11.37 -2.32
CA TRP A 26 -8.61 10.63 -1.84
C TRP A 26 -8.51 9.09 -1.95
N ARG A 27 -7.55 8.58 -2.74
CA ARG A 27 -7.34 7.13 -2.90
C ARG A 27 -5.84 6.81 -2.84
N PRO A 28 -5.24 6.85 -1.64
CA PRO A 28 -3.83 6.54 -1.49
C PRO A 28 -3.57 5.07 -1.90
N LYS A 29 -2.65 4.86 -2.84
CA LYS A 29 -2.04 3.55 -3.06
C LYS A 29 -1.34 3.12 -1.77
N ARG A 30 -1.56 1.87 -1.38
CA ARG A 30 -0.92 1.22 -0.23
C ARG A 30 0.20 0.27 -0.67
N TYR A 31 0.15 -0.18 -1.92
CA TYR A 31 1.08 -1.15 -2.50
C TYR A 31 1.65 -0.61 -3.80
N CYS A 32 2.92 -0.94 -4.10
CA CYS A 32 3.54 -0.55 -5.35
C CYS A 32 2.90 -1.25 -6.55
N ASN A 33 2.58 -2.54 -6.39
CA ASN A 33 1.94 -3.39 -7.40
C ASN A 33 0.79 -4.20 -6.81
N ARG A 34 -0.15 -4.64 -7.67
CA ARG A 34 -1.23 -5.57 -7.30
C ARG A 34 -0.68 -6.87 -6.71
N TRP A 35 0.48 -7.34 -7.16
CA TRP A 35 1.08 -8.56 -6.63
C TRP A 35 1.41 -8.49 -5.13
N HIS A 36 1.88 -7.34 -4.63
CA HIS A 36 2.08 -7.14 -3.19
C HIS A 36 0.76 -7.06 -2.41
N GLN A 37 -0.31 -6.59 -3.05
CA GLN A 37 -1.64 -6.63 -2.45
C GLN A 37 -2.15 -8.08 -2.34
N VAL A 38 -1.93 -8.91 -3.38
CA VAL A 38 -2.31 -10.33 -3.37
C VAL A 38 -1.49 -11.09 -2.35
N LYS A 39 -0.16 -10.93 -2.30
CA LYS A 39 0.69 -11.56 -1.29
C LYS A 39 0.25 -11.24 0.13
N TYR A 40 -0.04 -9.98 0.41
CA TYR A 40 -0.53 -9.59 1.73
C TYR A 40 -1.84 -10.31 2.06
N ARG A 41 -2.79 -10.39 1.11
CA ARG A 41 -4.05 -11.14 1.30
C ARG A 41 -3.83 -12.64 1.50
N VAL A 42 -2.90 -13.26 0.78
CA VAL A 42 -2.61 -14.69 0.93
C VAL A 42 -1.99 -14.96 2.28
N VAL A 43 -1.04 -14.14 2.73
CA VAL A 43 -0.44 -14.28 4.07
C VAL A 43 -1.49 -14.07 5.16
N ASP A 44 -2.34 -13.06 5.01
CA ASP A 44 -3.46 -12.82 5.94
C ASP A 44 -4.41 -14.01 6.00
N LEU A 45 -4.80 -14.56 4.84
CA LEU A 45 -5.65 -15.76 4.75
C LEU A 45 -4.98 -16.98 5.38
N VAL A 46 -3.71 -17.23 5.08
CA VAL A 46 -2.94 -18.36 5.62
C VAL A 46 -2.83 -18.24 7.14
N ASN A 47 -2.55 -17.05 7.69
CA ASN A 47 -2.53 -16.86 9.14
C ASN A 47 -3.91 -17.13 9.76
N ASN A 48 -5.01 -16.65 9.16
CA ASN A 48 -6.36 -16.94 9.66
C ASN A 48 -6.71 -18.44 9.58
N VAL A 49 -6.23 -19.16 8.56
CA VAL A 49 -6.46 -20.61 8.43
C VAL A 49 -5.62 -21.40 9.44
N LEU A 50 -4.36 -21.00 9.67
CA LEU A 50 -3.48 -21.64 10.67
C LEU A 50 -3.90 -21.35 12.11
N ASP A 51 -4.45 -20.17 12.40
CA ASP A 51 -4.98 -19.82 13.73
C ASP A 51 -6.27 -20.58 14.06
N GLY A 52 -7.01 -20.99 13.02
CA GLY A 52 -8.25 -21.75 13.15
C GLY A 52 -8.10 -23.28 13.16
N LEU A 53 -6.87 -23.82 13.10
CA LEU A 53 -6.57 -25.25 13.08
C LEU A 53 -5.92 -25.70 14.40
#